data_AF-B2NHZ4-F1
#
_entry.id   AF-B2NHZ4-F1
#
_cell.length_a   1.000
_cell.length_b   1.000
_cell.length_c   1.000
_cell.angle_alpha   90.00
_cell.angle_beta   90.00
_cell.angle_gamma   90.00
#
_symmetry.space_group_name_H-M   'P 1'
#
loop_
_entity.id
_entity.type
_entity.pdbx_description
1 polymer ?
#
loop_
_entity_poly.entity_id
_entity_poly.type
_entity_poly.pdbx_seq_one_letter_code
_entity_poly.pdbx_strand_id
1 'polypeptide(L)'
;AGSLVSVPFQQEAFPNLRKEEWGPLQARVETYKGLIFANWDADAPDLDTYLGEAKFYMDHMLDRSDAGTEAIPGIQKWVIPCNWKFAAEQFCSDMYHAGTTAHLSGILAGLPEEIDLSQVAPPTTGIQYRAPWGGHGSGFYLGDPGLLLAIMGPKITEYCTQGPAAEKAAERLKSVERGTQVMAQHLTI
;
A
#
# COMPACT_ATOMS: atom_id res chain seq x y z
N ALA A 1 13.84 22.22 -8.74
CA ALA A 1 12.68 22.46 -9.61
C ALA A 1 12.87 21.99 -11.07
N GLY A 2 14.00 21.36 -11.45
CA GLY A 2 14.18 20.85 -12.81
C GLY A 2 14.53 21.89 -13.89
N SER A 3 14.48 23.19 -13.60
CA SER A 3 14.79 24.25 -14.57
C SER A 3 16.24 24.17 -15.07
N LEU A 4 16.44 24.38 -16.39
CA LEU A 4 17.76 24.59 -16.96
C LEU A 4 18.27 25.99 -16.57
N VAL A 5 19.23 26.08 -15.66
CA VAL A 5 19.69 27.39 -15.13
C VAL A 5 20.90 27.95 -15.88
N SER A 6 21.73 27.09 -16.45
CA SER A 6 22.95 27.47 -17.15
C SER A 6 23.32 26.46 -18.21
N VAL A 7 23.89 26.95 -19.31
CA VAL A 7 24.57 26.14 -20.33
C VAL A 7 25.99 26.70 -20.49
N PRO A 8 27.04 25.87 -20.35
CA PRO A 8 28.41 26.32 -20.63
C PRO A 8 28.52 26.92 -22.03
N PHE A 9 29.24 28.04 -22.17
CA PHE A 9 29.39 28.79 -23.42
C PHE A 9 28.08 29.25 -24.06
N GLN A 10 27.04 29.53 -23.26
CA GLN A 10 25.73 29.95 -23.81
C GLN A 10 25.85 31.18 -24.71
N GLN A 11 26.68 32.17 -24.36
CA GLN A 11 26.79 33.39 -25.16
C GLN A 11 27.48 33.13 -26.51
N GLU A 12 28.47 32.23 -26.54
CA GLU A 12 29.28 31.94 -27.71
C GLU A 12 28.62 30.92 -28.66
N ALA A 13 27.97 29.90 -28.11
CA ALA A 13 27.47 28.76 -28.88
C ALA A 13 25.93 28.68 -28.95
N PHE A 14 25.22 29.22 -27.96
CA PHE A 14 23.76 29.14 -27.86
C PHE A 14 23.09 30.48 -27.48
N PRO A 15 23.42 31.59 -28.16
CA PRO A 15 23.03 32.94 -27.74
C PRO A 15 21.51 33.14 -27.67
N ASN A 16 20.75 32.36 -28.45
CA ASN A 16 19.29 32.44 -28.53
C ASN A 16 18.56 31.36 -27.72
N LEU A 17 19.26 30.58 -26.89
CA LEU A 17 18.64 29.52 -26.11
C LEU A 17 17.69 30.10 -25.05
N ARG A 18 16.41 29.73 -25.16
CA ARG A 18 15.38 29.94 -24.16
C ARG A 18 15.36 28.78 -23.18
N LYS A 19 16.14 28.87 -22.10
CA LYS A 19 16.35 27.76 -21.17
C LYS A 19 15.05 27.22 -20.56
N GLU A 20 14.03 28.07 -20.45
CA GLU A 20 12.68 27.75 -20.00
C GLU A 20 11.96 26.73 -20.91
N GLU A 21 12.29 26.65 -22.20
CA GLU A 21 11.71 25.69 -23.16
C GLU A 21 12.45 24.34 -23.17
N TRP A 22 13.58 24.22 -22.45
CA TRP A 22 14.49 23.06 -22.47
C TRP A 22 14.66 22.37 -21.11
N GLY A 23 13.73 22.60 -20.18
CA GLY A 23 13.63 21.77 -18.98
C GLY A 23 13.19 20.34 -19.31
N PRO A 24 13.51 19.35 -18.46
CA PRO A 24 12.90 18.03 -18.58
C PRO A 24 11.39 18.13 -18.36
N LEU A 25 10.63 17.23 -18.98
CA LEU A 25 9.19 17.14 -18.78
C LEU A 25 8.87 17.05 -17.29
N GLN A 26 7.86 17.80 -16.86
CA GLN A 26 7.39 17.81 -15.48
C GLN A 26 6.13 16.95 -15.34
N ALA A 27 6.02 16.23 -14.23
CA ALA A 27 4.78 15.55 -13.84
C ALA A 27 4.01 16.42 -12.86
N ARG A 28 2.69 16.30 -12.86
CA ARG A 28 1.86 16.72 -11.73
C ARG A 28 2.19 15.84 -10.53
N VAL A 29 2.29 16.44 -9.34
CA VAL A 29 2.61 15.72 -8.10
C VAL A 29 1.55 16.03 -7.07
N GLU A 30 0.97 14.98 -6.51
CA GLU A 30 -0.08 15.07 -5.48
C GLU A 30 0.24 14.04 -4.39
N THR A 31 -0.21 14.32 -3.17
CA THR A 31 0.07 13.45 -2.01
C THR A 31 -1.21 12.95 -1.38
N TYR A 32 -1.23 11.68 -0.95
CA TYR A 32 -2.30 11.13 -0.13
C TYR A 32 -1.72 10.54 1.16
N LYS A 33 -1.96 11.23 2.28
CA LYS A 33 -1.58 10.79 3.65
C LYS A 33 -0.15 10.24 3.75
N GLY A 34 0.82 10.95 3.17
CA GLY A 34 2.24 10.60 3.20
C GLY A 34 2.77 9.89 1.94
N LEU A 35 1.89 9.28 1.14
CA LEU A 35 2.27 8.70 -0.15
C LEU A 35 2.37 9.80 -1.23
N ILE A 36 3.36 9.71 -2.09
CA ILE A 36 3.62 10.65 -3.19
C ILE A 36 3.26 9.97 -4.52
N PHE A 37 2.33 10.57 -5.27
CA PHE A 37 1.92 10.12 -6.59
C PHE A 37 2.30 11.17 -7.64
N ALA A 38 2.53 10.72 -8.87
CA ALA A 38 2.80 11.60 -10.00
C ALA A 38 2.07 11.14 -11.26
N ASN A 39 1.59 12.10 -12.05
CA ASN A 39 0.93 11.85 -13.34
C ASN A 39 1.44 12.84 -14.39
N TRP A 40 1.77 12.35 -15.58
CA TRP A 40 2.23 13.17 -16.70
C TRP A 40 1.09 13.88 -17.42
N ASP A 41 -0.12 13.31 -17.39
CA ASP A 41 -1.26 13.79 -18.14
C ASP A 41 -1.92 14.99 -17.44
N ALA A 42 -1.97 16.12 -18.16
CA ALA A 42 -2.57 17.35 -17.67
C ALA A 42 -4.09 17.27 -17.58
N ASP A 43 -4.73 16.44 -18.42
CA ASP A 43 -6.17 16.33 -18.53
C ASP A 43 -6.75 15.18 -17.70
N ALA A 44 -5.87 14.34 -17.11
CA ALA A 44 -6.28 13.30 -16.18
C ALA A 44 -6.96 13.87 -14.92
N PRO A 45 -7.86 13.12 -14.27
CA PRO A 45 -8.42 13.52 -12.99
C PRO A 45 -7.32 13.77 -11.93
N ASP A 46 -7.63 14.57 -10.92
CA ASP A 46 -6.78 14.69 -9.73
C ASP A 46 -6.68 13.36 -8.96
N LEU A 47 -5.71 13.25 -8.07
CA LEU A 47 -5.45 12.03 -7.31
C LEU A 47 -6.65 11.66 -6.45
N ASP A 48 -7.30 12.63 -5.82
CA ASP A 48 -8.44 12.36 -4.94
C ASP A 48 -9.60 11.69 -5.72
N THR A 49 -9.91 12.21 -6.90
CA THR A 49 -10.91 11.68 -7.82
C THR A 49 -10.48 10.32 -8.37
N TYR A 50 -9.21 10.16 -8.77
CA TYR A 50 -8.68 8.90 -9.27
C TYR A 50 -8.82 7.78 -8.24
N LEU A 51 -8.40 8.02 -6.99
CA LEU A 51 -8.50 7.04 -5.91
C LEU A 51 -9.95 6.73 -5.53
N GLY A 52 -10.85 7.71 -5.66
CA GLY A 52 -12.27 7.55 -5.35
C GLY A 52 -12.51 6.93 -3.98
N GLU A 53 -13.33 5.88 -3.94
CA GLU A 53 -13.66 5.17 -2.70
C GLU A 53 -12.53 4.26 -2.19
N ALA A 54 -11.50 3.97 -3.00
CA ALA A 54 -10.37 3.16 -2.55
C ALA A 54 -9.59 3.82 -1.39
N LYS A 55 -9.69 5.15 -1.26
CA LYS A 55 -9.22 5.92 -0.10
C LYS A 55 -9.68 5.33 1.23
N PHE A 56 -10.91 4.84 1.30
CA PHE A 56 -11.47 4.19 2.50
C PHE A 56 -10.60 3.00 2.95
N TYR A 57 -10.10 2.22 2.00
CA TYR A 57 -9.29 1.03 2.28
C TYR A 57 -7.82 1.36 2.49
N MET A 58 -7.31 2.42 1.86
CA MET A 58 -5.97 2.96 2.12
C MET A 58 -5.84 3.47 3.57
N ASP A 59 -6.91 4.07 4.08
CA ASP A 59 -6.93 4.67 5.43
C ASP A 59 -6.76 3.64 6.55
N HIS A 60 -7.10 2.37 6.30
CA HIS A 60 -6.84 1.28 7.27
C HIS A 60 -5.37 1.20 7.69
N MET A 61 -4.46 1.59 6.80
CA MET A 61 -3.01 1.69 7.07
C MET A 61 -2.57 3.14 7.31
N LEU A 62 -2.98 4.07 6.44
CA LEU A 62 -2.37 5.40 6.37
C LEU A 62 -2.94 6.40 7.39
N ASP A 63 -4.10 6.12 8.00
CA ASP A 63 -4.82 7.10 8.82
C ASP A 63 -5.16 6.61 10.23
N ARG A 64 -4.40 5.65 10.74
CA ARG A 64 -4.62 5.07 12.09
C ARG A 64 -4.29 6.04 13.24
N SER A 65 -3.52 7.10 12.98
CA SER A 65 -3.09 8.09 13.98
C SER A 65 -2.98 9.49 13.36
N ASP A 66 -3.19 10.54 14.17
CA ASP A 66 -2.94 11.93 13.77
C ASP A 66 -1.47 12.20 13.40
N ALA A 67 -0.55 11.36 13.87
CA ALA A 67 0.87 11.47 13.54
C ALA A 67 1.17 11.09 12.08
N GLY A 68 0.24 10.45 11.38
CA GLY A 68 0.47 9.87 10.06
C GLY A 68 1.43 8.68 10.10
N THR A 69 2.10 8.43 8.98
CA THR A 69 3.07 7.33 8.81
C THR A 69 4.43 7.86 8.38
N GLU A 70 5.49 7.17 8.80
CA GLU A 70 6.84 7.37 8.30
C GLU A 70 7.38 6.09 7.65
N ALA A 71 8.26 6.25 6.66
CA ALA A 71 8.97 5.13 6.05
C ALA A 71 10.24 4.83 6.85
N ILE A 72 10.42 3.57 7.24
CA ILE A 72 11.70 3.10 7.78
C ILE A 72 12.78 3.31 6.69
N PRO A 73 13.92 3.95 6.99
CA PRO A 73 14.93 4.24 5.97
C PRO A 73 15.48 2.96 5.31
N GLY A 74 15.38 2.89 3.98
CA GLY A 74 15.90 1.80 3.16
C GLY A 74 14.89 1.33 2.12
N ILE A 75 15.28 1.35 0.83
CA ILE A 75 14.45 0.82 -0.26
C ILE A 75 15.13 -0.42 -0.83
N GLN A 76 14.55 -1.59 -0.58
CA GLN A 76 14.99 -2.84 -1.18
C GLN A 76 14.60 -2.88 -2.67
N LYS A 77 15.54 -3.23 -3.55
CA LYS A 77 15.34 -3.30 -5.01
C LYS A 77 15.84 -4.65 -5.53
N TRP A 78 15.01 -5.33 -6.31
CA TRP A 78 15.32 -6.62 -6.95
C TRP A 78 14.56 -6.73 -8.29
N VAL A 79 14.88 -7.74 -9.09
CA VAL A 79 14.27 -7.96 -10.41
C VAL A 79 13.56 -9.32 -10.42
N ILE A 80 12.29 -9.34 -10.84
CA ILE A 80 11.51 -10.56 -11.06
C ILE A 80 11.16 -10.62 -12.56
N PRO A 81 11.55 -11.68 -13.30
CA PRO A 81 11.26 -11.81 -14.72
C PRO A 81 9.81 -12.27 -14.98
N CYS A 82 8.84 -11.47 -14.57
CA CYS A 82 7.41 -11.70 -14.80
C CYS A 82 6.72 -10.42 -15.28
N ASN A 83 5.49 -10.55 -15.78
CA ASN A 83 4.69 -9.39 -16.12
C ASN A 83 4.20 -8.68 -14.85
N TRP A 84 4.28 -7.35 -14.82
CA TRP A 84 3.86 -6.52 -13.67
C TRP A 84 2.41 -6.79 -13.23
N LYS A 85 1.53 -7.19 -14.16
CA LYS A 85 0.12 -7.49 -13.87
C LYS A 85 -0.06 -8.62 -12.87
N PHE A 86 0.85 -9.60 -12.83
CA PHE A 86 0.75 -10.69 -11.86
C PHE A 86 0.85 -10.17 -10.42
N ALA A 87 1.83 -9.32 -10.14
CA ALA A 87 1.97 -8.72 -8.82
C ALA A 87 0.83 -7.76 -8.50
N ALA A 88 0.44 -6.91 -9.47
CA ALA A 88 -0.67 -5.97 -9.29
C ALA A 88 -2.00 -6.68 -9.01
N GLU A 89 -2.34 -7.71 -9.78
CA GLU A 89 -3.54 -8.53 -9.61
C GLU A 89 -3.52 -9.28 -8.28
N GLN A 90 -2.38 -9.87 -7.92
CA GLN A 90 -2.27 -10.65 -6.69
C GLN A 90 -2.57 -9.79 -5.45
N PHE A 91 -2.02 -8.58 -5.38
CA PHE A 91 -2.31 -7.63 -4.30
C PHE A 91 -3.69 -6.97 -4.43
N CYS A 92 -4.28 -6.94 -5.63
CA CYS A 92 -5.61 -6.39 -5.85
C CYS A 92 -6.71 -7.34 -5.33
N SER A 93 -6.57 -8.64 -5.62
CA SER A 93 -7.72 -9.56 -5.56
C SER A 93 -7.41 -10.98 -5.07
N ASP A 94 -6.15 -11.36 -4.84
CA ASP A 94 -5.78 -12.76 -4.66
C ASP A 94 -5.44 -13.10 -3.21
N MET A 95 -6.41 -13.03 -2.29
CA MET A 95 -6.25 -13.71 -0.98
C MET A 95 -6.23 -15.24 -1.14
N TYR A 96 -6.74 -15.73 -2.28
CA TYR A 96 -6.90 -17.15 -2.55
C TYR A 96 -5.57 -17.91 -2.55
N HIS A 97 -4.51 -17.36 -3.14
CA HIS A 97 -3.19 -18.02 -3.11
C HIS A 97 -2.65 -18.18 -1.67
N ALA A 98 -2.89 -17.19 -0.80
CA ALA A 98 -2.41 -17.19 0.58
C ALA A 98 -3.20 -18.17 1.47
N GLY A 99 -4.51 -18.27 1.25
CA GLY A 99 -5.39 -19.22 1.94
C GLY A 99 -5.28 -20.67 1.44
N THR A 100 -4.44 -20.95 0.43
CA THR A 100 -4.29 -22.28 -0.17
C THR A 100 -2.88 -22.83 0.01
N THR A 101 -2.07 -22.89 -1.05
CA THR A 101 -0.81 -23.63 -1.02
C THR A 101 0.43 -22.75 -1.11
N ALA A 102 0.30 -21.51 -1.56
CA ALA A 102 1.44 -20.68 -1.92
C ALA A 102 2.34 -20.33 -0.73
N HIS A 103 1.76 -20.19 0.47
CA HIS A 103 2.46 -19.72 1.67
C HIS A 103 2.50 -20.73 2.82
N LEU A 104 2.18 -22.01 2.59
CA LEU A 104 2.16 -23.03 3.65
C LEU A 104 3.50 -23.10 4.43
N SER A 105 4.63 -23.08 3.72
CA SER A 105 5.95 -23.09 4.37
C SER A 105 6.29 -21.79 5.08
N GLY A 106 5.79 -20.65 4.59
CA GLY A 106 5.95 -19.35 5.23
C GLY A 106 5.17 -19.26 6.54
N ILE A 107 3.93 -19.76 6.54
CA ILE A 107 3.12 -19.89 7.77
C ILE A 107 3.83 -20.78 8.77
N LEU A 108 4.29 -21.97 8.34
CA LEU A 108 5.00 -22.91 9.21
C LEU A 108 6.25 -22.28 9.84
N ALA A 109 6.99 -21.44 9.10
CA ALA A 109 8.17 -20.75 9.62
C ALA A 109 7.87 -19.74 10.75
N GLY A 110 6.62 -19.26 10.85
CA GLY A 110 6.19 -18.35 11.91
C GLY A 110 5.54 -19.04 13.12
N LEU A 111 5.31 -20.36 13.06
CA LEU A 111 4.71 -21.13 14.15
C LEU A 111 5.75 -21.53 15.21
N PRO A 112 5.33 -21.70 16.48
CA PRO A 112 6.15 -22.38 17.49
C PRO A 112 6.55 -23.79 17.05
N GLU A 113 7.68 -24.31 17.55
CA GLU A 113 8.21 -25.62 17.17
C GLU A 113 7.22 -26.78 17.43
N GLU A 114 6.33 -26.62 18.41
CA GLU A 114 5.36 -27.63 18.82
C GLU A 114 4.07 -27.63 17.98
N ILE A 115 3.88 -26.62 17.11
CA ILE A 115 2.65 -26.46 16.31
C ILE A 115 2.96 -26.72 14.84
N ASP A 116 2.24 -27.68 14.25
CA ASP A 116 2.30 -27.97 12.82
C ASP A 116 1.07 -27.44 12.06
N LEU A 117 1.14 -27.47 10.72
CA LEU A 117 0.08 -26.94 9.85
C LEU A 117 -1.27 -27.65 9.99
N SER A 118 -1.33 -28.90 10.46
CA SER A 118 -2.60 -29.60 10.70
C SER A 118 -3.39 -29.02 11.87
N GLN A 119 -2.73 -28.23 12.72
CA GLN A 119 -3.31 -27.58 13.90
C GLN A 119 -3.69 -26.12 13.64
N VAL A 120 -3.40 -25.59 12.43
CA VAL A 120 -3.70 -24.20 12.05
C VAL A 120 -4.79 -24.19 10.99
N ALA A 121 -5.94 -23.62 11.35
CA ALA A 121 -7.00 -23.38 10.38
C ALA A 121 -6.76 -22.03 9.67
N PRO A 122 -6.82 -21.97 8.32
CA PRO A 122 -6.78 -20.70 7.63
C PRO A 122 -8.06 -19.89 7.94
N PRO A 123 -7.97 -18.57 8.07
CA PRO A 123 -9.16 -17.73 8.18
C PRO A 123 -10.07 -17.92 6.96
N THR A 124 -11.39 -17.97 7.19
CA THR A 124 -12.39 -18.22 6.14
C THR A 124 -13.42 -17.11 5.99
N THR A 125 -13.51 -16.21 6.96
CA THR A 125 -14.45 -15.08 6.95
C THR A 125 -13.71 -13.81 6.58
N GLY A 126 -14.12 -13.17 5.50
CA GLY A 126 -13.51 -11.96 4.98
C GLY A 126 -14.33 -11.33 3.87
N ILE A 127 -13.92 -10.17 3.41
CA ILE A 127 -14.56 -9.46 2.31
C ILE A 127 -13.52 -8.97 1.30
N GLN A 128 -13.97 -8.79 0.06
CA GLN A 128 -13.18 -8.21 -1.02
C GLN A 128 -13.94 -7.04 -1.63
N TYR A 129 -13.22 -5.95 -1.84
CA TYR A 129 -13.67 -4.72 -2.44
C TYR A 129 -13.12 -4.61 -3.86
N ARG A 130 -14.00 -4.14 -4.75
CA ARG A 130 -13.67 -3.68 -6.09
C ARG A 130 -14.13 -2.24 -6.21
N ALA A 131 -13.24 -1.36 -6.64
CA ALA A 131 -13.62 0.02 -6.87
C ALA A 131 -14.65 0.16 -8.00
N PRO A 132 -15.63 1.08 -7.87
CA PRO A 132 -16.58 1.37 -8.94
C PRO A 132 -15.91 1.82 -10.24
N TRP A 133 -14.73 2.46 -10.14
CA TRP A 133 -13.91 2.94 -11.23
C TRP A 133 -12.42 2.82 -10.87
N GLY A 134 -11.52 2.87 -11.86
CA GLY A 134 -10.06 2.94 -11.65
C GLY A 134 -9.35 1.60 -11.49
N GLY A 135 -10.11 0.51 -11.25
CA GLY A 135 -9.54 -0.85 -11.20
C GLY A 135 -8.85 -1.22 -9.88
N HIS A 136 -8.97 -0.38 -8.85
CA HIS A 136 -8.45 -0.64 -7.51
C HIS A 136 -9.22 -1.78 -6.84
N GLY A 137 -8.55 -2.50 -5.94
CA GLY A 137 -9.16 -3.59 -5.19
C GLY A 137 -8.40 -3.91 -3.92
N SER A 138 -9.14 -4.42 -2.93
CA SER A 138 -8.62 -4.79 -1.62
C SER A 138 -9.35 -5.99 -1.07
N GLY A 139 -8.69 -6.84 -0.29
CA GLY A 139 -9.34 -7.92 0.44
C GLY A 139 -8.70 -8.12 1.80
N PHE A 140 -9.47 -8.63 2.75
CA PHE A 140 -9.03 -8.85 4.13
C PHE A 140 -9.93 -9.86 4.85
N TYR A 141 -9.36 -10.48 5.88
CA TYR A 141 -10.11 -11.29 6.83
C TYR A 141 -10.72 -10.43 7.94
N LEU A 142 -11.76 -10.94 8.58
CA LEU A 142 -12.46 -10.28 9.68
C LEU A 142 -12.36 -11.12 10.96
N GLY A 143 -11.88 -10.48 12.03
CA GLY A 143 -11.93 -10.99 13.40
C GLY A 143 -10.91 -12.09 13.75
N ASP A 144 -10.49 -12.92 12.79
CA ASP A 144 -9.50 -13.98 13.01
C ASP A 144 -8.06 -13.48 12.81
N PRO A 145 -7.25 -13.34 13.88
CA PRO A 145 -5.88 -12.83 13.79
C PRO A 145 -4.86 -13.89 13.33
N GLY A 146 -5.24 -15.14 13.11
CA GLY A 146 -4.32 -16.26 12.92
C GLY A 146 -3.27 -16.02 11.83
N LEU A 147 -3.69 -15.53 10.66
CA LEU A 147 -2.76 -15.22 9.56
C LEU A 147 -1.87 -14.01 9.87
N LEU A 148 -2.41 -12.97 10.51
CA LEU A 148 -1.63 -11.79 10.91
C LEU A 148 -0.58 -12.17 11.97
N LEU A 149 -0.95 -13.04 12.91
CA LEU A 149 -0.08 -13.55 13.96
C LEU A 149 1.08 -14.37 13.38
N ALA A 150 0.81 -15.25 12.41
CA ALA A 150 1.84 -16.05 11.76
C ALA A 150 2.87 -15.19 11.00
N ILE A 151 2.44 -14.06 10.42
CA ILE A 151 3.31 -13.18 9.63
C ILE A 151 4.08 -12.19 10.52
N MET A 152 3.38 -11.54 11.45
CA MET A 152 3.90 -10.37 12.18
C MET A 152 4.25 -10.66 13.64
N GLY A 153 3.87 -11.83 14.15
CA GLY A 153 4.06 -12.21 15.55
C GLY A 153 3.09 -11.50 16.52
N PRO A 154 3.17 -11.84 17.82
CA PRO A 154 2.17 -11.45 18.80
C PRO A 154 2.17 -9.96 19.12
N LYS A 155 3.36 -9.32 19.19
CA LYS A 155 3.48 -7.90 19.56
C LYS A 155 2.78 -6.96 18.57
N ILE A 156 2.97 -7.22 17.27
CA ILE A 156 2.36 -6.38 16.23
C ILE A 156 0.86 -6.68 16.14
N THR A 157 0.47 -7.95 16.27
CA THR A 157 -0.94 -8.34 16.30
C THR A 157 -1.68 -7.66 17.46
N GLU A 158 -1.09 -7.65 18.66
CA GLU A 158 -1.64 -6.94 19.81
C GLU A 158 -1.75 -5.43 19.54
N TYR A 159 -0.69 -4.77 19.06
CA TYR A 159 -0.71 -3.35 18.72
C TYR A 159 -1.80 -2.97 17.69
N CYS A 160 -2.04 -3.83 16.70
CA CYS A 160 -3.03 -3.58 15.66
C CYS A 160 -4.47 -3.76 16.14
N THR A 161 -4.70 -4.61 17.16
CA THR A 161 -6.04 -5.10 17.50
C THR A 161 -6.51 -4.68 18.90
N GLN A 162 -5.59 -4.29 19.77
CA GLN A 162 -5.85 -4.03 21.18
C GLN A 162 -5.17 -2.75 21.68
N GLY A 163 -5.67 -2.23 22.80
CA GLY A 163 -5.10 -1.10 23.50
C GLY A 163 -5.30 0.25 22.81
N PRO A 164 -4.68 1.32 23.36
CA PRO A 164 -5.01 2.70 23.00
C PRO A 164 -4.75 3.04 21.54
N ALA A 165 -3.75 2.42 20.90
CA ALA A 165 -3.43 2.66 19.50
C ALA A 165 -4.52 2.10 18.56
N ALA A 166 -5.02 0.90 18.85
CA ALA A 166 -6.10 0.28 18.09
C ALA A 166 -7.45 0.99 18.32
N GLU A 167 -7.71 1.44 19.55
CA GLU A 167 -8.88 2.27 19.90
C GLU A 167 -8.86 3.60 19.14
N LYS A 168 -7.71 4.28 19.11
CA LYS A 168 -7.54 5.51 18.33
C LYS A 168 -7.75 5.28 16.84
N ALA A 169 -7.26 4.16 16.30
CA ALA A 169 -7.51 3.81 14.90
C ALA A 169 -9.01 3.59 14.64
N ALA A 170 -9.72 2.90 15.54
CA ALA A 170 -11.17 2.70 15.43
C ALA A 170 -11.95 4.02 15.46
N GLU A 171 -11.57 4.96 16.33
CA GLU A 171 -12.17 6.29 16.38
C GLU A 171 -11.99 7.04 15.05
N ARG A 172 -10.75 7.09 14.54
CA ARG A 172 -10.43 7.78 13.28
C ARG A 172 -11.13 7.17 12.08
N LEU A 173 -11.17 5.84 12.02
CA LEU A 173 -11.84 5.07 10.97
C LEU A 173 -13.37 4.97 11.20
N LYS A 174 -13.88 5.55 12.29
CA LYS A 174 -15.30 5.61 12.66
C LYS A 174 -15.95 4.22 12.72
N SER A 175 -15.17 3.19 13.05
CA SER A 175 -15.62 1.80 13.15
C SER A 175 -14.63 0.98 13.95
N VAL A 176 -15.12 0.31 15.00
CA VAL A 176 -14.34 -0.67 15.77
C VAL A 176 -13.84 -1.79 14.87
N GLU A 177 -14.69 -2.32 14.00
CA GLU A 177 -14.31 -3.38 13.06
C GLU A 177 -13.13 -2.96 12.17
N ARG A 178 -13.17 -1.75 11.60
CA ARG A 178 -12.08 -1.24 10.76
C ARG A 178 -10.79 -0.98 11.54
N GLY A 179 -10.91 -0.51 12.77
CA GLY A 179 -9.77 -0.19 13.62
C GLY A 179 -9.04 -1.44 14.13
N THR A 180 -9.80 -2.49 14.46
CA THR A 180 -9.30 -3.60 15.29
C THR A 180 -9.54 -5.01 14.74
N GLN A 181 -10.40 -5.19 13.73
CA GLN A 181 -10.80 -6.52 13.25
C GLN A 181 -10.42 -6.82 11.80
N VAL A 182 -9.92 -5.84 11.04
CA VAL A 182 -9.37 -6.05 9.70
C VAL A 182 -8.01 -6.72 9.81
N MET A 183 -7.92 -7.97 9.35
CA MET A 183 -6.70 -8.79 9.44
C MET A 183 -6.13 -9.09 8.06
N ALA A 184 -4.81 -8.99 7.94
CA ALA A 184 -4.03 -9.36 6.74
C ALA A 184 -4.59 -8.75 5.44
N GLN A 185 -4.81 -7.43 5.41
CA GLN A 185 -5.34 -6.75 4.23
C GLN A 185 -4.32 -6.70 3.09
N HIS A 186 -4.78 -6.97 1.87
CA HIS A 186 -4.06 -6.67 0.62
C HIS A 186 -4.78 -5.54 -0.13
N LEU A 187 -4.05 -4.75 -0.91
CA LEU A 187 -4.58 -3.61 -1.69
C LEU A 187 -3.67 -3.31 -2.89
N THR A 188 -4.29 -3.04 -4.03
CA THR A 188 -3.66 -2.37 -5.18
C THR A 188 -4.45 -1.11 -5.52
N ILE A 189 -3.72 -0.02 -5.71
CA ILE A 189 -4.19 1.23 -6.32
C ILE A 189 -3.73 1.26 -7.76
#